data_AF-A0A800DX61-F1
#
_entry.id   AF-A0A800DX61-F1
#
_cell.length_a   1.000
_cell.length_b   1.000
_cell.length_c   1.000
_cell.angle_alpha   90.00
_cell.angle_beta   90.00
_cell.angle_gamma   90.00
#
_symmetry.space_group_name_H-M   'P 1'
#
loop_
_entity.id
_entity.type
_entity.pdbx_description
1 polymer ?
#
loop_
_entity_poly.entity_id
_entity_poly.type
_entity_poly.pdbx_seq_one_letter_code
_entity_poly.pdbx_strand_id
1 'polypeptide(L)'
;VGGLTKLHPLSKLSLEILQNPSAKELMEIVATVGLSQNFAALRALTTTGIQKGHMKMHLGNIIKQLTTDEKEVAYLLNYFENKPVSHSGVVEVFEKMKNN
;
A
#
# COMPACT_ATOMS: atom_id res chain seq x y z
N VAL A 1 -22.69 -24.46 13.57
CA VAL A 1 -22.66 -25.94 13.71
C VAL A 1 -22.84 -26.55 12.34
N GLY A 2 -21.98 -27.50 11.93
CA GLY A 2 -22.11 -28.31 10.71
C GLY A 2 -21.12 -27.96 9.58
N GLY A 3 -20.67 -28.97 8.83
CA GLY A 3 -19.80 -28.82 7.66
C GLY A 3 -18.33 -28.53 7.98
N LEU A 4 -17.65 -27.80 7.08
CA LEU A 4 -16.22 -27.46 7.17
C LEU A 4 -15.86 -26.71 8.46
N THR A 5 -16.82 -26.00 9.07
CA THR A 5 -16.61 -25.24 10.32
C THR A 5 -16.22 -26.11 11.51
N LYS A 6 -16.58 -27.40 11.49
CA LYS A 6 -16.15 -28.40 12.48
C LYS A 6 -15.10 -29.38 11.94
N LEU A 7 -15.09 -29.65 10.64
CA LEU A 7 -14.25 -30.69 10.04
C LEU A 7 -12.81 -30.21 9.81
N HIS A 8 -12.62 -28.95 9.41
CA HIS A 8 -11.29 -28.42 9.13
C HIS A 8 -10.62 -27.95 10.43
N PRO A 9 -9.43 -28.49 10.80
CA PRO A 9 -8.77 -28.16 12.06
C PRO A 9 -8.55 -26.65 12.28
N LEU A 10 -8.16 -25.93 11.22
CA LEU A 10 -7.97 -24.47 11.31
C LEU A 10 -9.28 -23.72 11.57
N SER A 11 -10.40 -24.15 11.00
CA SER A 11 -11.68 -23.47 11.25
C SER A 11 -12.12 -23.64 12.69
N LYS A 12 -11.85 -24.80 13.28
CA LYS A 12 -12.13 -25.07 14.69
C LYS A 12 -11.26 -24.20 15.59
N LEU A 13 -9.95 -24.15 15.32
CA LEU A 13 -9.01 -23.29 16.04
C LEU A 13 -9.39 -21.81 15.95
N SER A 14 -9.77 -21.31 14.78
CA SER A 14 -10.21 -19.92 14.62
C SER A 14 -11.45 -19.59 15.45
N LEU A 15 -12.43 -20.51 15.54
CA LEU A 15 -13.60 -20.32 16.39
C LEU A 15 -13.24 -20.39 17.88
N GLU A 16 -12.30 -21.26 18.27
CA GLU A 16 -11.79 -21.32 19.64
C GLU A 16 -11.07 -20.01 20.04
N ILE A 17 -10.26 -19.43 19.16
CA ILE A 17 -9.62 -18.11 19.36
C ILE A 17 -10.68 -17.01 19.57
N LEU A 18 -11.77 -17.08 18.80
CA LEU A 18 -12.93 -16.17 18.94
C LEU A 18 -13.82 -16.48 20.15
N GLN A 19 -13.45 -17.43 21.01
CA GLN A 19 -14.21 -17.87 22.18
C GLN A 19 -15.55 -18.55 21.85
N ASN A 20 -15.60 -19.28 20.74
CA ASN A 20 -16.74 -20.08 20.28
C ASN A 20 -18.08 -19.31 20.28
N PRO A 21 -18.18 -18.19 19.53
CA PRO A 21 -19.39 -17.40 19.48
C PRO A 21 -20.56 -18.18 18.88
N SER A 22 -21.78 -17.80 19.23
CA SER A 22 -22.98 -18.23 18.50
C SER A 22 -22.92 -17.75 17.04
N ALA A 23 -23.73 -18.36 16.18
CA ALA A 23 -23.79 -17.94 14.78
C ALA A 23 -24.18 -16.46 14.63
N LYS A 24 -25.04 -15.95 15.52
CA LYS A 24 -25.46 -14.55 15.51
C LYS A 24 -24.32 -13.61 15.90
N GLU A 25 -23.61 -13.93 16.98
CA GLU A 25 -22.43 -13.16 17.41
C GLU A 25 -21.33 -13.20 16.35
N LEU A 26 -21.10 -14.35 15.71
CA LEU A 26 -20.12 -14.47 14.63
C LEU A 26 -20.49 -13.57 13.43
N MET A 27 -21.77 -13.50 13.06
CA MET A 27 -22.24 -12.59 11.99
C MET A 27 -21.98 -11.13 12.35
N GLU A 28 -22.26 -10.73 13.60
CA GLU A 28 -22.00 -9.37 14.09
C GLU A 28 -20.50 -9.04 14.05
N ILE A 29 -19.65 -9.95 14.55
CA ILE A 29 -18.18 -9.81 14.50
C ILE A 29 -17.70 -9.62 13.05
N VAL A 30 -18.15 -10.47 12.14
CA VAL A 30 -17.74 -10.40 10.72
C VAL A 30 -18.20 -9.09 10.07
N ALA A 31 -19.43 -8.63 10.38
CA ALA A 31 -19.93 -7.35 9.88
C ALA A 31 -19.09 -6.17 10.37
N THR A 32 -18.74 -6.14 11.66
CA THR A 32 -17.88 -5.11 12.25
C THR A 32 -16.46 -5.14 11.66
N VAL A 33 -15.89 -6.33 11.47
CA VAL A 33 -14.58 -6.49 10.80
C VAL A 33 -14.63 -5.97 9.37
N GLY A 34 -15.69 -6.27 8.62
CA GLY A 34 -15.89 -5.77 7.26
C GLY A 34 -15.98 -4.24 7.19
N LEU A 35 -16.71 -3.62 8.12
CA LEU A 35 -16.78 -2.16 8.24
C LEU A 35 -15.41 -1.55 8.61
N SER A 36 -14.71 -2.14 9.57
CA SER A 36 -13.36 -1.71 9.94
C SER A 36 -12.38 -1.81 8.77
N GLN A 37 -12.46 -2.89 7.98
CA GLN A 37 -11.65 -3.08 6.78
C GLN A 37 -11.97 -2.03 5.71
N ASN A 38 -13.25 -1.75 5.47
CA ASN A 38 -13.67 -0.70 4.54
C ASN A 38 -13.17 0.68 4.98
N PHE A 39 -13.33 1.02 6.26
CA PHE A 39 -12.83 2.28 6.82
C PHE A 39 -11.31 2.41 6.67
N ALA A 40 -10.55 1.36 7.02
CA ALA A 40 -9.10 1.36 6.89
C ALA A 40 -8.65 1.52 5.43
N ALA A 41 -9.34 0.88 4.48
CA ALA A 41 -9.06 1.02 3.05
C ALA A 41 -9.31 2.45 2.54
N LEU A 42 -10.46 3.04 2.88
CA LEU A 42 -10.77 4.43 2.50
C LEU A 42 -9.77 5.40 3.13
N ARG A 43 -9.43 5.21 4.41
CA ARG A 43 -8.41 6.01 5.08
C ARG A 43 -7.05 5.87 4.39
N ALA A 44 -6.65 4.65 4.04
CA ALA A 44 -5.41 4.40 3.32
C ALA A 44 -5.38 5.16 1.97
N LEU A 45 -6.46 5.10 1.19
CA LEU A 45 -6.58 5.79 -0.11
C LEU A 45 -6.58 7.31 0.00
N THR A 46 -7.15 7.85 1.08
CA THR A 46 -7.27 9.30 1.30
C THR A 46 -6.06 9.92 2.02
N THR A 47 -5.20 9.10 2.63
CA THR A 47 -3.99 9.60 3.30
C THR A 47 -2.84 9.84 2.33
N THR A 48 -2.10 10.93 2.57
CA THR A 48 -0.94 11.30 1.75
C THR A 48 0.29 10.43 2.00
N GLY A 49 0.37 9.76 3.16
CA GLY A 49 1.53 8.93 3.53
C GLY A 49 1.74 7.74 2.59
N ILE A 50 0.66 7.01 2.29
CA ILE A 50 0.73 5.85 1.38
C ILE A 50 1.05 6.31 -0.05
N GLN A 51 0.41 7.39 -0.51
CA GLN A 51 0.71 7.96 -1.83
C GLN A 51 2.17 8.41 -1.95
N LYS A 52 2.71 9.11 -0.94
CA LYS A 52 4.13 9.52 -0.93
C LYS A 52 5.08 8.32 -0.94
N GLY A 53 4.80 7.28 -0.16
CA GLY A 53 5.59 6.05 -0.15
C GLY A 53 5.54 5.33 -1.51
N HIS A 54 4.34 5.20 -2.08
CA HIS A 54 4.13 4.60 -3.41
C HIS A 54 4.90 5.37 -4.49
N MET A 55 4.84 6.71 -4.49
CA MET A 55 5.60 7.53 -5.44
C MET A 55 7.12 7.41 -5.24
N LYS A 56 7.60 7.29 -4.00
CA LYS A 56 9.02 7.04 -3.73
C LYS A 56 9.48 5.69 -4.29
N MET A 57 8.63 4.66 -4.27
CA MET A 57 8.91 3.37 -4.93
C MET A 57 8.90 3.48 -6.47
N HIS A 58 8.04 4.32 -7.05
CA HIS A 58 7.98 4.54 -8.50
C HIS A 58 9.10 5.42 -9.06
N LEU A 59 9.82 6.17 -8.22
CA LEU A 59 10.90 7.08 -8.63
C LEU A 59 11.88 6.42 -9.59
N GLY A 60 12.36 5.22 -9.26
CA GLY A 60 13.32 4.49 -10.09
C GLY A 60 12.75 4.13 -11.47
N ASN A 61 11.46 3.84 -11.58
CA ASN A 61 10.81 3.55 -12.85
C ASN A 61 10.66 4.83 -13.69
N ILE A 62 10.32 5.95 -13.07
CA ILE A 62 10.21 7.26 -13.75
C ILE A 62 11.57 7.66 -14.32
N ILE A 63 12.64 7.57 -13.51
CA ILE A 63 13.99 7.91 -13.96
C ILE A 63 14.42 7.04 -15.15
N LYS A 64 14.16 5.72 -15.09
CA LYS A 64 14.48 4.79 -16.18
C LYS A 64 13.72 5.08 -17.48
N GLN A 65 12.55 5.71 -17.41
CA GLN A 65 11.80 6.15 -18.59
C GLN A 65 12.40 7.42 -19.22
N LEU A 66 13.12 8.22 -18.44
CA LEU A 66 13.71 9.49 -18.88
C LEU A 66 15.14 9.30 -19.40
N THR A 67 15.94 8.47 -18.75
CA THR A 67 17.35 8.30 -19.10
C THR A 67 17.93 6.95 -18.65
N THR A 68 19.01 6.55 -19.31
CA THR A 68 19.86 5.41 -18.94
C THR A 68 21.29 5.82 -18.58
N ASP A 69 21.61 7.12 -18.59
CA ASP A 69 22.93 7.63 -18.19
C ASP A 69 23.13 7.53 -16.68
N GLU A 70 24.20 6.86 -16.24
CA GLU A 70 24.44 6.58 -14.81
C GLU A 70 24.61 7.84 -13.96
N LYS A 71 25.17 8.93 -14.51
CA LYS A 71 25.39 10.18 -13.78
C LYS A 71 24.06 10.92 -13.60
N GLU A 72 23.24 10.96 -14.64
CA GLU A 72 21.90 11.56 -14.59
C GLU A 72 20.99 10.80 -13.61
N VAL A 73 21.05 9.46 -13.64
CA VAL A 73 20.33 8.59 -12.69
C VAL A 73 20.75 8.87 -11.25
N ALA A 74 22.06 8.89 -10.97
CA ALA A 74 22.59 9.14 -9.63
C ALA A 74 22.19 10.53 -9.10
N TYR A 75 22.24 11.56 -9.96
CA TYR A 75 21.82 12.91 -9.62
C TYR A 75 20.33 12.97 -9.24
N LEU A 76 19.44 12.40 -10.06
CA LEU A 76 18.00 12.41 -9.79
C LEU A 76 17.65 11.64 -8.52
N LEU A 77 18.28 10.48 -8.28
CA LEU A 77 18.07 9.71 -7.05
C LEU A 77 18.48 10.50 -5.81
N ASN A 78 19.64 11.18 -5.85
CA ASN A 78 20.10 12.00 -4.74
C ASN A 78 19.20 13.23 -4.53
N TYR A 79 18.79 13.91 -5.60
CA TYR A 79 17.93 15.10 -5.53
C TYR A 79 16.59 14.80 -4.84
N PHE A 80 16.01 13.61 -5.08
CA PHE A 80 14.72 13.19 -4.55
C PHE A 80 14.78 12.38 -3.24
N GLU A 81 15.97 12.17 -2.65
CA GLU A 81 16.12 11.33 -1.44
C GLU A 81 15.20 11.77 -0.29
N ASN A 82 15.14 13.09 -0.06
CA ASN A 82 14.39 13.74 1.01
C ASN A 82 13.33 14.74 0.50
N LYS A 83 12.97 14.67 -0.78
CA LYS A 83 11.98 15.55 -1.41
C LYS A 83 10.73 14.77 -1.81
N PRO A 84 9.54 15.41 -1.82
CA PRO A 84 8.34 14.78 -2.34
C PRO A 84 8.52 14.42 -3.82
N VAL A 85 8.16 13.19 -4.18
CA VAL A 85 8.22 12.68 -5.55
C VAL A 85 6.86 12.84 -6.22
N SER A 86 6.87 13.41 -7.42
CA SER A 86 5.76 13.40 -8.37
C SER A 86 6.32 13.17 -9.78
N HIS A 87 5.52 12.60 -10.68
CA HIS A 87 5.96 12.39 -12.06
C HIS A 87 6.38 13.71 -12.73
N SER A 88 5.53 14.74 -12.66
CA SER A 88 5.83 16.06 -13.20
C SER A 88 7.07 16.70 -12.59
N GLY A 89 7.27 16.55 -11.27
CA GLY A 89 8.44 17.09 -10.59
C GLY A 89 9.75 16.46 -11.03
N VAL A 90 9.77 15.14 -11.27
CA VAL A 90 10.96 14.44 -11.78
C VAL A 90 11.28 14.87 -13.21
N VAL A 91 10.26 14.96 -14.07
CA VAL A 91 10.42 15.44 -15.46
C VAL A 91 10.95 16.88 -15.50
N GLU A 92 10.39 17.78 -14.69
CA GLU A 92 10.82 19.18 -14.67
C GLU A 92 12.28 19.34 -14.22
N VAL A 93 12.72 18.56 -13.22
CA VAL A 93 14.11 18.57 -12.76
C VAL A 93 15.05 18.01 -13.83
N PHE A 94 14.64 16.96 -14.53
CA PHE A 94 15.42 16.40 -15.64
C PHE A 94 15.57 17.40 -16.79
N GLU A 95 14.50 18.06 -17.22
CA GLU A 95 14.55 19.08 -18.27
C GLU A 95 15.42 20.28 -17.89
N LYS A 96 15.35 20.74 -16.63
CA LYS A 96 16.24 21.82 -16.13
C LYS A 96 17.71 21.41 -16.10
N MET A 97 18.00 20.13 -15.87
CA MET A 97 19.36 19.60 -15.91
C MET A 97 19.87 19.53 -17.36
N LYS A 98 19.02 19.22 -18.35
CA LYS A 98 19.39 19.12 -19.77
C LYS A 98 19.58 20.48 -20.47
N ASN A 99 18.90 21.51 -19.97
CA ASN A 99 18.93 22.86 -20.54
C ASN A 99 20.01 23.78 -19.92
N ASN A 100 20.78 23.29 -18.95
CA ASN A 100 21.97 23.95 -18.38
C ASN A 100 23.25 23.26 -18.86
#